data_AF-A0A7J9DC63-F1
#
_entry.id   AF-A0A7J9DC63-F1
#
_cell.length_a   1.000
_cell.length_b   1.000
_cell.length_c   1.000
_cell.angle_alpha   90.00
_cell.angle_beta   90.00
_cell.angle_gamma   90.00
#
_symmetry.space_group_name_H-M   'P 1'
#
loop_
_entity.id
_entity.type
_entity.pdbx_description
1 polymer ?
#
loop_
_entity_poly.entity_id
_entity_poly.type
_entity_poly.pdbx_seq_one_letter_code
_entity_poly.pdbx_strand_id
1 'polypeptide(L)'
;MSWTADGYVAVVTIFNFQQYRHIQAPGWTLGWKWSKKEVIWSMMGGQTTEQGDCSRFKGNIPHCCKKDPTVVDLLPGTPYNQQIANCCKGGVLNSWVQDPATAGSSFQVSVGQAGTTNKTVRVPKNFTLKAPGPGYTCGPAKIVKPSRFVTADKRRVTQALMTWNVTCTYSQFLAQKTPTCCVSLSSFYNETIVPCPQCACGCQNTSQPGSCVE
;
A
#
# COMPACT_ATOMS: atom_id res chain seq x y z
N MET A 1 -12.79 12.95 -13.47
CA MET A 1 -11.39 13.38 -13.18
C MET A 1 -11.04 14.50 -14.12
N SER A 2 -10.35 15.51 -13.62
CA SER A 2 -10.13 16.77 -14.35
C SER A 2 -8.70 17.26 -14.15
N TRP A 3 -8.21 17.97 -15.16
CA TRP A 3 -7.04 18.83 -15.01
C TRP A 3 -7.35 19.95 -14.02
N THR A 4 -6.34 20.34 -13.24
CA THR A 4 -6.34 21.58 -12.47
C THR A 4 -5.46 22.60 -13.18
N ALA A 5 -5.31 23.81 -12.63
CA ALA A 5 -4.48 24.85 -13.23
C ALA A 5 -3.01 24.43 -13.41
N ASP A 6 -2.47 23.60 -12.52
CA ASP A 6 -1.05 23.20 -12.50
C ASP A 6 -0.82 21.68 -12.40
N GLY A 7 -1.89 20.88 -12.43
CA GLY A 7 -1.81 19.43 -12.30
C GLY A 7 -3.16 18.75 -12.57
N TYR A 8 -3.55 17.79 -11.73
CA TYR A 8 -4.75 16.96 -11.96
C TYR A 8 -5.35 16.41 -10.67
N VAL A 9 -6.62 16.00 -10.74
CA VAL A 9 -7.28 15.23 -9.69
C VAL A 9 -7.27 13.74 -10.06
N ALA A 10 -6.74 12.90 -9.18
CA ALA A 10 -6.74 11.45 -9.32
C ALA A 10 -7.47 10.77 -8.16
N VAL A 11 -8.08 9.62 -8.45
CA VAL A 11 -8.63 8.71 -7.45
C VAL A 11 -7.75 7.47 -7.49
N VAL A 12 -7.19 7.13 -6.35
CA VAL A 12 -6.38 5.95 -6.15
C VAL A 12 -7.25 4.91 -5.48
N THR A 13 -7.33 3.72 -6.06
CA THR A 13 -8.06 2.60 -5.50
C THR A 13 -7.11 1.44 -5.29
N ILE A 14 -7.11 0.90 -4.08
CA ILE A 14 -6.34 -0.28 -3.68
C ILE A 14 -7.32 -1.44 -3.58
N PHE A 15 -7.04 -2.53 -4.28
CA PHE A 15 -7.81 -3.76 -4.22
C PHE A 15 -6.97 -4.89 -3.63
N ASN A 16 -7.54 -5.63 -2.69
CA ASN A 16 -6.90 -6.82 -2.13
C ASN A 16 -7.39 -8.08 -2.84
N PHE A 17 -6.70 -8.49 -3.90
CA PHE A 17 -7.00 -9.72 -4.65
C PHE A 17 -6.44 -11.00 -4.02
N GLN A 18 -6.01 -10.97 -2.75
CA GLN A 18 -5.61 -12.20 -2.05
C GLN A 18 -6.84 -13.07 -1.75
N GLN A 19 -6.66 -14.39 -1.70
CA GLN A 19 -7.76 -15.33 -1.45
C GLN A 19 -8.13 -15.45 0.03
N TYR A 20 -7.14 -15.47 0.92
CA TYR A 20 -7.35 -15.71 2.36
C TYR A 20 -6.68 -14.68 3.27
N ARG A 21 -5.92 -13.74 2.70
CA ARG A 21 -5.14 -12.77 3.47
C ARG A 21 -5.85 -11.44 3.49
N HIS A 22 -6.28 -11.04 4.68
CA HIS A 22 -6.82 -9.71 4.96
C HIS A 22 -5.68 -8.75 5.32
N ILE A 23 -5.87 -7.46 5.05
CA ILE A 23 -5.11 -6.38 5.66
C ILE A 23 -5.89 -5.94 6.89
N GLN A 24 -5.39 -6.27 8.08
CA GLN A 24 -6.01 -5.90 9.36
C GLN A 24 -5.47 -4.56 9.86
N ALA A 25 -5.98 -4.07 11.00
CA ALA A 25 -5.45 -2.89 11.67
C ALA A 25 -3.94 -3.08 12.02
N PRO A 26 -3.08 -2.05 11.92
CA PRO A 26 -3.37 -0.63 11.67
C PRO A 26 -3.65 -0.25 10.21
N GLY A 27 -3.83 -1.23 9.31
CA GLY A 27 -4.24 -1.02 7.93
C GLY A 27 -3.07 -0.90 6.95
N TRP A 28 -3.39 -0.63 5.69
CA TRP A 28 -2.38 -0.40 4.67
C TRP A 28 -1.76 1.00 4.77
N THR A 29 -0.51 1.10 4.35
CA THR A 29 0.21 2.35 4.09
C THR A 29 0.73 2.31 2.65
N LEU A 30 0.37 3.31 1.83
CA LEU A 30 0.79 3.39 0.44
C LEU A 30 1.77 4.54 0.26
N GLY A 31 2.97 4.23 -0.20
CA GLY A 31 3.99 5.21 -0.58
C GLY A 31 4.29 5.17 -2.06
N TRP A 32 4.76 6.29 -2.60
CA TRP A 32 5.31 6.38 -3.95
C TRP A 32 6.28 7.54 -4.03
N LYS A 33 7.03 7.64 -5.13
CA LYS A 33 7.94 8.75 -5.41
C LYS A 33 7.50 9.52 -6.65
N TRP A 34 7.36 10.83 -6.51
CA TRP A 34 7.08 11.73 -7.61
C TRP A 34 8.22 11.73 -8.64
N SER A 35 7.85 11.80 -9.92
CA SER A 35 8.81 11.76 -11.03
C SER A 35 9.53 13.09 -11.22
N LYS A 36 8.90 14.21 -10.85
CA LYS A 36 9.44 15.58 -10.97
C LYS A 36 9.41 16.26 -9.58
N LYS A 37 8.66 17.35 -9.47
CA LYS A 37 8.50 18.23 -8.29
C LYS A 37 7.03 18.40 -7.94
N GLU A 38 6.24 17.36 -8.21
CA GLU A 38 4.81 17.33 -7.90
C GLU A 38 4.59 17.48 -6.39
N VAL A 39 3.46 18.09 -6.03
CA VAL A 39 3.01 18.25 -4.65
C VAL A 39 1.56 17.81 -4.52
N ILE A 40 1.10 17.56 -3.31
CA ILE A 40 -0.30 17.25 -3.04
C ILE A 40 -0.96 18.52 -2.50
N TRP A 41 -1.90 19.07 -3.26
CA TRP A 41 -2.69 20.22 -2.83
C TRP A 41 -3.70 19.86 -1.76
N SER A 42 -4.43 18.75 -1.96
CA SER A 42 -5.45 18.27 -1.02
C SER A 42 -5.73 16.79 -1.22
N MET A 43 -6.34 16.17 -0.21
CA MET A 43 -6.76 14.77 -0.22
C MET A 43 -8.15 14.59 0.39
N MET A 44 -8.85 13.54 -0.04
CA MET A 44 -10.11 13.08 0.56
C MET A 44 -10.10 11.55 0.67
N GLY A 45 -10.64 11.01 1.75
CA GLY A 45 -10.64 9.57 2.03
C GLY A 45 -9.29 8.98 2.45
N GLY A 46 -8.24 9.79 2.49
CA GLY A 46 -6.90 9.41 2.93
C GLY A 46 -6.11 10.66 3.27
N GLN A 47 -5.00 10.48 3.98
CA GLN A 47 -4.11 11.57 4.35
C GLN A 47 -2.65 11.13 4.29
N THR A 48 -1.76 12.05 3.95
CA THR A 48 -0.32 11.82 4.13
C THR A 48 0.06 11.81 5.60
N THR A 49 0.97 10.93 5.96
CA THR A 49 1.55 10.82 7.31
C THR A 49 2.43 12.00 7.68
N GLU A 50 3.08 12.61 6.69
CA GLU A 50 3.96 13.76 6.86
C GLU A 50 3.70 14.80 5.76
N GLN A 51 3.82 16.08 6.11
CA GLN A 51 3.71 17.19 5.14
C GLN A 51 5.02 17.43 4.39
N GLY A 52 6.18 17.34 5.07
CA GLY A 52 7.49 17.70 4.51
C GLY A 52 7.74 19.20 4.44
N ASP A 53 8.84 19.60 3.81
CA ASP A 53 9.20 21.02 3.66
C ASP A 53 8.43 21.70 2.52
N CYS A 54 7.42 22.48 2.90
CA CYS A 54 6.62 23.30 1.99
C CYS A 54 7.02 24.79 1.98
N SER A 55 8.18 25.17 2.55
CA SER A 55 8.59 26.59 2.75
C SER A 55 8.68 27.44 1.47
N ARG A 56 8.81 26.78 0.31
CA ARG A 56 8.76 27.39 -1.03
C ARG A 56 7.41 28.05 -1.34
N PHE A 57 6.32 27.60 -0.71
CA PHE A 57 4.97 28.13 -0.92
C PHE A 57 4.67 29.21 0.13
N LYS A 58 4.44 30.45 -0.31
CA LYS A 58 4.25 31.63 0.58
C LYS A 58 2.79 32.01 0.85
N GLY A 59 1.84 31.37 0.18
CA GLY A 59 0.40 31.61 0.33
C GLY A 59 -0.32 30.31 0.62
N ASN A 60 -0.92 29.71 -0.40
CA ASN A 60 -1.52 28.38 -0.27
C ASN A 60 -0.42 27.33 -0.08
N ILE A 61 -0.37 26.75 1.11
CA ILE A 61 0.55 25.68 1.46
C ILE A 61 -0.07 24.34 1.05
N PRO A 62 0.63 23.51 0.26
CA PRO A 62 0.14 22.19 -0.10
C PRO A 62 -0.04 21.27 1.13
N HIS A 63 -0.99 20.35 1.05
CA HIS A 63 -1.16 19.26 2.02
C HIS A 63 0.11 18.44 2.23
N CYS A 64 0.89 18.20 1.16
CA CYS A 64 2.19 17.53 1.26
C CYS A 64 3.15 17.97 0.14
N CYS A 65 4.40 18.27 0.50
CA CYS A 65 5.49 18.62 -0.41
C CYS A 65 6.61 17.59 -0.46
N LYS A 66 6.49 16.47 0.26
CA LYS A 66 7.48 15.38 0.17
C LYS A 66 7.53 14.83 -1.25
N LYS A 67 8.75 14.54 -1.71
CA LYS A 67 8.97 13.86 -2.99
C LYS A 67 8.49 12.40 -2.96
N ASP A 68 8.48 11.81 -1.78
CA ASP A 68 8.12 10.43 -1.49
C ASP A 68 7.00 10.36 -0.42
N PRO A 69 5.78 10.85 -0.74
CA PRO A 69 4.70 10.85 0.22
C PRO A 69 4.30 9.43 0.62
N THR A 70 3.89 9.28 1.88
CA THR A 70 3.28 8.05 2.40
C THR A 70 1.87 8.37 2.89
N VAL A 71 0.88 7.65 2.37
CA VAL A 71 -0.55 7.86 2.58
C VAL A 71 -1.13 6.72 3.40
N VAL A 72 -2.03 7.08 4.31
CA VAL A 72 -2.90 6.19 5.05
C VAL A 72 -4.36 6.50 4.75
N ASP A 73 -5.21 5.49 4.90
CA ASP A 73 -6.67 5.66 4.87
C ASP A 73 -7.13 6.47 6.10
N LEU A 74 -8.26 7.16 5.98
CA LEU A 74 -8.88 7.80 7.14
C LEU A 74 -9.62 6.77 8.01
N LEU A 75 -9.89 7.13 9.26
CA LEU A 75 -10.59 6.25 10.21
C LEU A 75 -12.11 6.27 9.96
N PRO A 76 -12.84 5.21 10.38
CA PRO A 76 -14.30 5.23 10.44
C PRO A 76 -14.80 6.42 11.27
N GLY A 77 -15.89 7.06 10.83
CA GLY A 77 -16.44 8.26 11.48
C GLY A 77 -15.89 9.59 10.94
N THR A 78 -15.04 9.56 9.92
CA THR A 78 -14.58 10.76 9.19
C THR A 78 -15.78 11.61 8.72
N PRO A 79 -15.74 12.95 8.79
CA PRO A 79 -16.81 13.82 8.30
C PRO A 79 -17.13 13.62 6.80
N TYR A 80 -18.41 13.73 6.42
CA TYR A 80 -18.87 13.44 5.05
C TYR A 80 -18.15 14.26 3.96
N ASN A 81 -17.78 15.51 4.24
CA ASN A 81 -17.04 16.38 3.32
C ASN A 81 -15.59 15.93 3.05
N GLN A 82 -15.08 14.98 3.82
CA GLN A 82 -13.75 14.39 3.65
C GLN A 82 -13.80 12.94 3.15
N GLN A 83 -14.99 12.40 2.91
CA GLN A 83 -15.18 11.03 2.43
C GLN A 83 -15.22 10.94 0.91
N ILE A 84 -14.84 9.77 0.40
CA ILE A 84 -15.10 9.33 -0.97
C ILE A 84 -15.64 7.89 -0.93
N ALA A 85 -16.26 7.45 -2.02
CA ALA A 85 -16.72 6.08 -2.17
C ALA A 85 -15.62 5.06 -1.79
N ASN A 86 -15.98 4.08 -0.96
CA ASN A 86 -15.10 3.01 -0.48
C ASN A 86 -13.88 3.49 0.34
N CYS A 87 -13.88 4.68 0.93
CA CYS A 87 -12.81 5.12 1.83
C CYS A 87 -13.05 4.73 3.29
N CYS A 88 -12.11 5.15 4.13
CA CYS A 88 -12.32 5.52 5.52
C CYS A 88 -12.54 4.32 6.45
N LYS A 89 -11.83 3.23 6.18
CA LYS A 89 -11.90 1.99 6.96
C LYS A 89 -10.66 1.79 7.84
N GLY A 90 -9.87 2.84 8.06
CA GLY A 90 -8.59 2.75 8.76
C GLY A 90 -7.59 1.82 8.07
N GLY A 91 -7.71 1.67 6.74
CA GLY A 91 -6.80 0.88 5.94
C GLY A 91 -7.05 -0.63 6.02
N VAL A 92 -8.15 -1.06 6.64
CA VAL A 92 -8.53 -2.48 6.68
C VAL A 92 -9.13 -2.89 5.33
N LEU A 93 -8.64 -4.00 4.78
CA LEU A 93 -9.12 -4.57 3.52
C LEU A 93 -9.30 -6.08 3.66
N ASN A 94 -10.50 -6.57 3.36
CA ASN A 94 -10.74 -8.01 3.29
C ASN A 94 -10.22 -8.63 1.99
N SER A 95 -10.12 -9.95 1.98
CA SER A 95 -9.87 -10.72 0.76
C SER A 95 -11.01 -10.50 -0.23
N TRP A 96 -10.68 -10.27 -1.50
CA TRP A 96 -11.67 -10.19 -2.57
C TRP A 96 -12.51 -11.46 -2.70
N VAL A 97 -11.93 -12.64 -2.43
CA VAL A 97 -12.64 -13.92 -2.57
C VAL A 97 -13.65 -14.12 -1.44
N GLN A 98 -13.34 -13.65 -0.24
CA GLN A 98 -14.21 -13.82 0.93
C GLN A 98 -15.26 -12.72 1.04
N ASP A 99 -14.87 -11.46 0.80
CA ASP A 99 -15.78 -10.31 0.84
C ASP A 99 -15.37 -9.25 -0.20
N PRO A 100 -15.88 -9.36 -1.44
CA PRO A 100 -15.60 -8.40 -2.51
C PRO A 100 -16.01 -6.96 -2.18
N ALA A 101 -17.03 -6.77 -1.34
CA ALA A 101 -17.59 -5.45 -1.05
C ALA A 101 -16.62 -4.60 -0.21
N THR A 102 -15.84 -5.25 0.67
CA THR A 102 -14.90 -4.55 1.57
C THR A 102 -13.43 -4.73 1.16
N ALA A 103 -13.15 -5.44 0.06
CA ALA A 103 -11.82 -5.69 -0.47
C ALA A 103 -11.17 -4.51 -1.22
N GLY A 104 -11.89 -3.41 -1.41
CA GLY A 104 -11.37 -2.18 -2.02
C GLY A 104 -11.32 -1.00 -1.05
N SER A 105 -10.29 -0.16 -1.11
CA SER A 105 -10.26 1.16 -0.46
C SER A 105 -9.86 2.23 -1.46
N SER A 106 -10.44 3.42 -1.37
CA SER A 106 -10.13 4.52 -2.28
C SER A 106 -9.92 5.85 -1.58
N PHE A 107 -9.04 6.66 -2.14
CA PHE A 107 -8.87 8.06 -1.75
C PHE A 107 -8.68 8.93 -3.00
N GLN A 108 -9.01 10.21 -2.88
CA GLN A 108 -8.76 11.20 -3.91
C GLN A 108 -7.56 12.05 -3.54
N VAL A 109 -6.78 12.41 -4.54
CA VAL A 109 -5.60 13.27 -4.41
C VAL A 109 -5.65 14.35 -5.50
N SER A 110 -5.52 15.60 -5.08
CA SER A 110 -5.30 16.73 -5.97
C SER A 110 -3.80 16.98 -6.08
N VAL A 111 -3.24 16.74 -7.27
CA VAL A 111 -1.80 16.83 -7.53
C VAL A 111 -1.49 18.15 -8.23
N GLY A 112 -0.48 18.85 -7.73
CA GLY A 112 0.07 20.09 -8.27
C GLY A 112 1.43 19.91 -8.94
N GLN A 113 1.87 20.90 -9.70
CA GLN A 113 3.15 20.94 -10.44
C GLN A 113 3.42 19.71 -11.34
N ALA A 114 2.39 18.98 -11.76
CA ALA A 114 2.51 17.80 -12.63
C ALA A 114 2.37 18.13 -14.12
N GLY A 115 1.89 19.34 -14.43
CA GLY A 115 1.48 19.75 -15.77
C GLY A 115 0.06 19.30 -16.11
N THR A 116 -0.49 19.86 -17.18
CA THR A 116 -1.93 19.82 -17.49
C THR A 116 -2.28 19.02 -18.75
N THR A 117 -1.35 18.18 -19.22
CA THR A 117 -1.56 17.34 -20.41
C THR A 117 -1.07 15.91 -20.20
N ASN A 118 -1.62 14.97 -20.97
CA ASN A 118 -1.20 13.56 -20.97
C ASN A 118 0.29 13.39 -21.37
N LYS A 119 0.89 14.36 -22.05
CA LYS A 119 2.32 14.34 -22.42
C LYS A 119 3.23 14.82 -21.28
N THR A 120 2.75 15.77 -20.47
CA THR A 120 3.54 16.41 -19.40
C THR A 120 3.51 15.62 -18.11
N VAL A 121 2.38 14.97 -17.80
CA VAL A 121 2.22 14.14 -16.61
C VAL A 121 3.15 12.93 -16.70
N ARG A 122 3.89 12.68 -15.62
CA ARG A 122 4.75 11.51 -15.48
C ARG A 122 4.19 10.62 -14.41
N VAL A 123 4.18 9.32 -14.71
CA VAL A 123 3.74 8.30 -13.76
C VAL A 123 4.72 8.30 -12.57
N PRO A 124 4.23 8.26 -11.32
CA PRO A 124 5.07 8.09 -10.15
C PRO A 124 5.84 6.77 -10.22
N LYS A 125 6.91 6.71 -9.44
CA LYS A 125 7.83 5.56 -9.41
C LYS A 125 7.95 5.04 -7.99
N ASN A 126 8.53 3.85 -7.84
CA ASN A 126 8.87 3.26 -6.55
C ASN A 126 7.67 3.22 -5.59
N PHE A 127 6.58 2.60 -6.03
CA PHE A 127 5.45 2.35 -5.16
C PHE A 127 5.85 1.37 -4.05
N THR A 128 5.40 1.64 -2.83
CA THR A 128 5.59 0.77 -1.67
C THR A 128 4.25 0.55 -1.00
N LEU A 129 3.87 -0.69 -0.78
CA LEU A 129 2.70 -1.03 0.02
C LEU A 129 3.21 -1.66 1.32
N LYS A 130 2.84 -1.08 2.45
CA LYS A 130 3.04 -1.66 3.76
C LYS A 130 1.69 -2.08 4.32
N ALA A 131 1.67 -3.20 5.01
CA ALA A 131 0.54 -3.74 5.73
C ALA A 131 1.06 -4.23 7.10
N PRO A 132 0.21 -4.69 8.03
CA PRO A 132 0.70 -5.35 9.22
C PRO A 132 1.56 -6.57 8.83
N GLY A 133 2.84 -6.52 9.20
CA GLY A 133 3.86 -7.50 8.80
C GLY A 133 4.60 -7.11 7.50
N PRO A 134 5.88 -7.54 7.36
CA PRO A 134 6.60 -7.35 6.11
C PRO A 134 6.07 -8.30 5.02
N GLY A 135 6.41 -8.04 3.75
CA GLY A 135 6.19 -9.03 2.68
C GLY A 135 5.72 -8.48 1.35
N TYR A 136 5.18 -7.26 1.29
CA TYR A 136 4.69 -6.71 0.02
C TYR A 136 5.77 -5.99 -0.77
N THR A 137 5.85 -6.31 -2.06
CA THR A 137 6.68 -5.61 -3.05
C THR A 137 5.83 -5.19 -4.22
N CYS A 138 5.96 -3.94 -4.66
CA CYS A 138 5.22 -3.41 -5.79
C CYS A 138 6.10 -3.34 -7.04
N GLY A 139 5.52 -3.74 -8.17
CA GLY A 139 6.13 -3.56 -9.48
C GLY A 139 6.04 -2.11 -10.00
N PRO A 140 6.61 -1.84 -11.18
CA PRO A 140 6.47 -0.54 -11.82
C PRO A 140 5.02 -0.28 -12.25
N ALA A 141 4.61 0.98 -12.21
CA ALA A 141 3.30 1.40 -12.70
C ALA A 141 3.20 1.27 -14.22
N LYS A 142 2.14 0.63 -14.69
CA LYS A 142 1.85 0.42 -16.13
C LYS A 142 0.64 1.24 -16.54
N ILE A 143 0.76 1.94 -17.67
CA ILE A 143 -0.36 2.69 -18.24
C ILE A 143 -1.36 1.68 -18.82
N VAL A 144 -2.63 1.81 -18.45
CA VAL A 144 -3.71 0.92 -18.89
C VAL A 144 -4.84 1.74 -19.50
N LYS A 145 -5.87 1.04 -19.99
CA LYS A 145 -7.09 1.68 -20.50
C LYS A 145 -7.68 2.62 -19.44
N PRO A 146 -8.09 3.84 -19.80
CA PRO A 146 -8.64 4.78 -18.84
C PRO A 146 -9.90 4.24 -18.14
N SER A 147 -9.89 4.31 -16.80
CA SER A 147 -11.01 3.91 -15.94
C SER A 147 -12.25 4.78 -16.20
N ARG A 148 -13.42 4.18 -16.01
CA ARG A 148 -14.72 4.84 -16.11
C ARG A 148 -15.37 4.87 -14.73
N PHE A 149 -15.87 6.02 -14.34
CA PHE A 149 -16.59 6.27 -13.10
C PHE A 149 -18.03 6.58 -13.44
N VAL A 150 -18.91 5.69 -13.02
CA VAL A 150 -20.36 5.87 -13.16
C VAL A 150 -20.84 6.65 -11.94
N THR A 151 -21.63 7.70 -12.15
CA THR A 151 -22.24 8.45 -11.06
C THR A 151 -23.24 7.58 -10.29
N ALA A 152 -23.50 7.92 -9.02
CA ALA A 152 -24.37 7.12 -8.16
C ALA A 152 -25.81 6.99 -8.72
N ASP A 153 -26.30 8.01 -9.42
CA ASP A 153 -27.59 8.01 -10.13
C ASP A 153 -27.57 7.21 -11.45
N LYS A 154 -26.42 6.65 -11.84
CA LYS A 154 -26.17 5.86 -13.07
C LYS A 154 -26.40 6.60 -14.39
N ARG A 155 -26.64 7.91 -14.37
CA ARG A 155 -26.96 8.70 -15.58
C ARG A 155 -25.74 9.22 -16.31
N ARG A 156 -24.61 9.41 -15.61
CA ARG A 156 -23.40 9.99 -16.18
C ARG A 156 -22.22 9.04 -15.99
N VAL A 157 -21.44 8.88 -17.05
CA VAL A 157 -20.15 8.19 -17.00
C VAL A 157 -19.07 9.24 -17.24
N THR A 158 -18.15 9.35 -16.29
CA THR A 158 -16.94 10.16 -16.47
C THR A 158 -15.75 9.24 -16.67
N GLN A 159 -14.81 9.64 -17.52
CA GLN A 159 -13.61 8.84 -17.78
C GLN A 159 -12.39 9.50 -17.12
N ALA A 160 -11.44 8.69 -16.67
CA ALA A 160 -10.10 9.16 -16.36
C ALA A 160 -9.42 9.67 -17.62
N LEU A 161 -8.55 10.67 -17.46
CA LEU A 161 -7.69 11.14 -18.55
C LEU A 161 -6.58 10.14 -18.85
N MET A 162 -6.10 9.48 -17.80
CA MET A 162 -5.06 8.48 -17.80
C MET A 162 -5.26 7.56 -16.60
N THR A 163 -4.97 6.28 -16.75
CA THR A 163 -5.02 5.30 -15.65
C THR A 163 -3.75 4.48 -15.64
N TRP A 164 -3.24 4.23 -14.44
CA TRP A 164 -2.06 3.40 -14.22
C TRP A 164 -2.41 2.30 -13.25
N ASN A 165 -1.86 1.11 -13.49
CA ASN A 165 -2.01 -0.03 -12.61
C ASN A 165 -0.66 -0.37 -11.98
N VAL A 166 -0.67 -0.65 -10.68
CA VAL A 166 0.48 -1.10 -9.91
C VAL A 166 0.09 -2.41 -9.25
N THR A 167 0.86 -3.46 -9.51
CA THR A 167 0.66 -4.75 -8.87
C THR A 167 1.64 -4.90 -7.72
N CYS A 168 1.13 -5.11 -6.52
CA CYS A 168 1.92 -5.45 -5.35
C CYS A 168 1.71 -6.92 -5.00
N THR A 169 2.79 -7.66 -4.86
CA THR A 169 2.79 -9.10 -4.54
C THR A 169 3.31 -9.32 -3.14
N TYR A 170 2.71 -10.28 -2.44
CA TYR A 170 3.19 -10.75 -1.15
C TYR A 170 4.23 -11.84 -1.35
N SER A 171 5.41 -11.69 -0.77
CA SER A 171 6.49 -12.67 -0.77
C SER A 171 6.71 -13.20 0.63
N GLN A 172 6.59 -14.53 0.79
CA GLN A 172 6.83 -15.20 2.07
C GLN A 172 8.28 -15.01 2.53
N PHE A 173 9.26 -15.02 1.62
CA PHE A 173 10.67 -14.77 1.93
C PHE A 173 10.93 -13.38 2.50
N LEU A 174 10.14 -12.38 2.09
CA LEU A 174 10.25 -11.02 2.63
C LEU A 174 9.47 -10.87 3.94
N ALA A 175 8.37 -11.61 4.09
CA ALA A 175 7.55 -11.60 5.29
C ALA A 175 8.20 -12.34 6.47
N GLN A 176 9.02 -13.35 6.16
CA GLN A 176 9.74 -14.16 7.12
C GLN A 176 11.21 -14.21 6.70
N LYS A 177 12.05 -13.39 7.33
CA LYS A 177 13.52 -13.46 7.15
C LYS A 177 14.07 -14.84 7.54
N THR A 178 13.35 -15.55 8.41
CA THR A 178 13.58 -16.94 8.79
C THR A 178 12.36 -17.77 8.38
N PRO A 179 12.44 -18.66 7.39
CA PRO A 179 11.30 -19.44 6.94
C PRO A 179 10.76 -20.34 8.06
N THR A 180 9.43 -20.51 8.15
CA THR A 180 8.84 -21.58 8.96
C THR A 180 9.33 -22.94 8.47
N CYS A 181 10.02 -23.69 9.32
CA CYS A 181 10.42 -25.08 9.06
C CYS A 181 9.52 -26.03 9.86
N CYS A 182 8.98 -27.04 9.19
CA CYS A 182 8.37 -28.18 9.86
C CYS A 182 9.45 -29.25 10.07
N VAL A 183 9.75 -29.60 11.31
CA VAL A 183 10.67 -30.69 11.63
C VAL A 183 9.93 -31.85 12.27
N SER A 184 10.17 -33.04 11.77
CA SER A 184 9.79 -34.31 12.40
C SER A 184 11.02 -34.92 13.05
N LEU A 185 10.98 -35.07 14.38
CA LEU A 185 12.02 -35.75 15.16
C LEU A 185 11.59 -37.19 15.42
N SER A 186 12.42 -38.15 15.06
CA SER A 186 12.27 -39.56 15.46
C SER A 186 13.30 -39.88 16.54
N SER A 187 12.84 -40.20 17.75
CA SER A 187 13.70 -40.68 18.83
C SER A 187 13.77 -42.21 18.79
N PHE A 188 14.96 -42.76 18.58
CA PHE A 188 15.28 -44.13 19.01
C PHE A 188 15.88 -44.03 20.42
N TYR A 189 15.52 -44.96 21.32
CA TYR A 189 15.94 -45.00 22.73
C TYR A 189 17.44 -45.32 22.93
N ASN A 190 18.33 -44.88 22.03
CA ASN A 190 19.76 -45.13 22.14
C ASN A 190 20.58 -43.92 21.65
N GLU A 191 21.18 -43.18 22.59
CA GLU A 191 21.95 -41.96 22.35
C GLU A 191 23.20 -42.17 21.47
N THR A 192 23.61 -43.42 21.25
CA THR A 192 24.80 -43.75 20.43
C THR A 192 24.50 -44.03 18.97
N ILE A 193 23.23 -44.25 18.59
CA ILE A 193 22.85 -44.75 17.26
C ILE A 193 22.45 -43.63 16.30
N VAL A 194 22.02 -42.45 16.80
CA VAL A 194 21.65 -41.31 15.95
C VAL A 194 22.05 -39.99 16.63
N PRO A 195 22.88 -39.12 16.03
CA PRO A 195 23.21 -37.84 16.62
C PRO A 195 21.98 -36.92 16.62
N CYS A 196 21.58 -36.41 17.79
CA CYS A 196 20.57 -35.36 17.89
C CYS A 196 21.14 -34.06 17.31
N PRO A 197 20.51 -33.48 16.27
CA PRO A 197 20.95 -32.18 15.77
C PRO A 197 20.68 -31.11 16.85
N GLN A 198 21.69 -30.30 17.18
CA GLN A 198 21.58 -29.22 18.18
C GLN A 198 20.62 -28.10 17.74
N CYS A 199 20.33 -27.99 16.46
CA CYS A 199 19.34 -27.05 15.95
C CYS A 199 18.78 -27.51 14.60
N ALA A 200 17.48 -27.29 14.43
CA ALA A 200 16.68 -27.78 13.30
C ALA A 200 16.16 -26.65 12.38
N CYS A 201 15.95 -25.46 12.93
CA CYS A 201 15.38 -24.33 12.18
C CYS A 201 15.89 -23.00 12.74
N GLY A 202 16.33 -22.09 11.87
CA GLY A 202 16.60 -20.69 12.23
C GLY A 202 17.80 -20.45 13.15
N CYS A 203 18.78 -21.35 13.16
CA CYS A 203 19.92 -21.30 14.07
C CYS A 203 20.80 -20.06 13.82
N GLN A 204 20.89 -19.16 14.80
CA GLN A 204 21.98 -18.19 14.86
C GLN A 204 23.18 -18.85 15.55
N ASN A 205 24.40 -18.55 15.08
CA ASN A 205 25.66 -19.02 15.68
C ASN A 205 25.75 -18.56 17.14
N THR A 206 25.16 -19.32 18.06
CA THR A 206 25.32 -19.15 19.50
C THR A 206 26.07 -20.37 20.00
N SER A 207 27.29 -20.11 20.44
CA SER A 207 28.30 -21.07 20.87
C SER A 207 28.03 -21.61 22.28
N GLN A 208 26.78 -21.95 22.60
CA GLN A 208 26.45 -22.60 23.87
C GLN A 208 25.46 -23.77 23.68
N PRO A 209 25.87 -25.01 23.99
CA PRO A 209 24.98 -26.16 23.97
C PRO A 209 24.01 -26.09 25.14
N GLY A 210 22.70 -26.17 24.87
CA GLY A 210 21.67 -26.43 25.89
C GLY A 210 20.61 -25.36 26.15
N SER A 211 20.51 -24.30 25.34
CA SER A 211 19.46 -23.27 25.50
C SER A 211 18.34 -23.43 24.48
N CYS A 212 17.15 -23.82 24.93
CA CYS A 212 15.92 -23.62 24.16
C CYS A 212 15.57 -22.12 24.21
N VAL A 213 15.34 -21.51 23.05
CA VAL A 213 14.82 -20.14 22.97
C VAL A 213 13.30 -20.23 23.18
N GLU A 214 12.77 -19.56 24.23
CA GLU A 214 11.33 -19.37 24.44
C GLU A 214 10.69 -18.56 23.29
#